data_AF-A0A9P9HBP2-F1
#
_entry.id   AF-A0A9P9HBP2-F1
#
_cell.length_a   1.000
_cell.length_b   1.000
_cell.length_c   1.000
_cell.angle_alpha   90.00
_cell.angle_beta   90.00
_cell.angle_gamma   90.00
#
_symmetry.space_group_name_H-M   'P 1'
#
loop_
_entity.id
_entity.type
_entity.pdbx_description
1 polymer ?
#
loop_
_entity_poly.entity_id
_entity_poly.type
_entity_poly.pdbx_seq_one_letter_code
_entity_poly.pdbx_strand_id
1 'polypeptide(L)'
;MSFQNYTIPGQLSRIMLPIIASPGSSLAGRLAALLNLRSLAILAVGFVLANIVKDIWFHPLRKVPGPFLAKVSQAWRNQRYFRGTWHDDVLGLHRKYGRVVRIAPNEVSFVDEGGLRSLYGHGKQISKASPWNPGE
;
A
#
# COMPACT_ATOMS: atom_id res chain seq x y z
N MET A 1 -29.90 -36.26 -63.78
CA MET A 1 -28.54 -36.83 -63.66
C MET A 1 -27.59 -35.81 -64.28
N SER A 2 -26.63 -35.32 -63.49
CA SER A 2 -25.45 -34.50 -63.85
C SER A 2 -25.69 -33.14 -64.53
N PHE A 3 -25.39 -32.03 -63.85
CA PHE A 3 -24.10 -31.28 -63.89
C PHE A 3 -23.86 -30.67 -65.30
N GLN A 4 -23.54 -29.40 -65.50
CA GLN A 4 -22.82 -28.44 -64.70
C GLN A 4 -22.86 -27.06 -65.43
N ASN A 5 -22.66 -25.97 -64.67
CA ASN A 5 -22.06 -24.70 -65.09
C ASN A 5 -22.77 -23.81 -66.12
N TYR A 6 -23.35 -22.69 -65.65
CA TYR A 6 -23.13 -21.35 -66.21
C TYR A 6 -23.61 -20.29 -65.19
N THR A 7 -22.69 -19.54 -64.57
CA THR A 7 -22.83 -18.16 -64.05
C THR A 7 -21.43 -17.71 -63.61
N ILE A 8 -20.65 -17.17 -64.54
CA ILE A 8 -20.40 -15.72 -64.75
C ILE A 8 -19.75 -15.05 -63.51
N PRO A 9 -18.53 -14.49 -63.69
CA PRO A 9 -17.72 -13.91 -62.62
C PRO A 9 -18.30 -12.57 -62.13
N GLY A 10 -18.11 -12.25 -60.84
CA GLY A 10 -18.17 -10.86 -60.37
C GLY A 10 -19.19 -10.48 -59.28
N GLN A 11 -19.65 -11.42 -58.44
CA GLN A 11 -20.55 -11.08 -57.32
C GLN A 11 -20.04 -11.65 -55.99
N LEU A 12 -18.93 -11.14 -55.44
CA LEU A 12 -18.41 -11.56 -54.12
C LEU A 12 -17.69 -10.45 -53.31
N SER A 13 -18.24 -9.24 -53.18
CA SER A 13 -17.65 -8.31 -52.19
C SER A 13 -18.52 -7.22 -51.59
N ARG A 14 -19.83 -7.14 -51.87
CA ARG A 14 -20.71 -6.16 -51.20
C ARG A 14 -21.33 -6.66 -49.89
N ILE A 15 -20.63 -7.53 -49.17
CA ILE A 15 -20.84 -7.70 -47.72
C ILE A 15 -19.99 -6.62 -47.03
N MET A 16 -20.38 -5.35 -47.21
CA MET A 16 -19.98 -4.31 -46.27
C MET A 16 -20.78 -4.55 -44.98
N LEU A 17 -20.25 -5.41 -44.12
CA LEU A 17 -20.55 -5.32 -42.70
C LEU A 17 -20.23 -3.88 -42.26
N PRO A 18 -21.07 -3.23 -41.44
CA PRO A 18 -20.67 -2.00 -40.79
C PRO A 18 -19.44 -2.34 -39.97
N ILE A 19 -18.29 -1.82 -40.43
CA ILE A 19 -17.06 -1.77 -39.66
C ILE A 19 -17.46 -1.16 -38.34
N ILE A 20 -17.32 -1.97 -37.29
CA ILE A 20 -17.37 -1.63 -35.88
C ILE A 20 -17.05 -0.14 -35.74
N ALA A 21 -18.09 0.66 -35.45
CA ALA A 21 -17.88 2.00 -34.95
C ALA A 21 -17.08 1.82 -33.66
N SER A 22 -15.75 1.90 -33.77
CA SER A 22 -14.93 2.04 -32.58
C SER A 22 -15.48 3.29 -31.90
N PRO A 23 -15.79 3.23 -30.60
CA PRO A 23 -16.22 4.42 -29.88
C PRO A 23 -15.08 5.42 -30.05
N GLY A 24 -15.30 6.40 -30.92
CA GLY A 24 -14.33 7.44 -31.20
C GLY A 24 -13.87 7.96 -29.86
N SER A 25 -12.58 7.86 -29.59
CA SER A 25 -11.94 8.43 -28.42
C SER A 25 -11.96 9.95 -28.59
N SER A 26 -13.15 10.52 -28.45
CA SER A 26 -13.42 11.93 -28.56
C SER A 26 -12.50 12.66 -27.59
N LEU A 27 -12.01 13.84 -28.00
CA LEU A 27 -11.24 14.73 -27.13
C LEU A 27 -11.94 14.93 -25.77
N ALA A 28 -13.28 14.97 -25.79
CA ALA A 28 -14.13 14.97 -24.60
C ALA A 28 -13.93 13.74 -23.69
N GLY A 29 -13.92 12.52 -24.25
CA GLY A 29 -13.66 11.30 -23.49
C GLY A 29 -12.24 11.24 -22.90
N ARG A 30 -11.24 11.75 -23.62
CA ARG A 30 -9.85 11.85 -23.14
C ARG A 30 -9.70 12.86 -22.01
N LEU A 31 -10.37 14.02 -22.11
CA LEU A 31 -10.38 15.04 -21.06
C LEU A 31 -11.13 14.56 -19.80
N ALA A 32 -12.28 13.91 -19.97
CA ALA A 32 -13.02 13.31 -18.86
C ALA A 32 -12.19 12.24 -18.14
N ALA A 33 -11.50 11.36 -18.88
CA ALA A 33 -10.61 10.36 -18.29
C ALA A 33 -9.46 11.00 -17.50
N LEU A 34 -8.83 12.05 -18.01
CA LEU A 34 -7.75 12.78 -17.32
C LEU A 34 -8.24 13.48 -16.05
N LEU A 35 -9.43 14.06 -16.07
CA LEU A 35 -10.04 14.68 -14.88
C LEU A 35 -10.35 13.63 -13.80
N ASN A 36 -10.87 12.47 -14.20
CA ASN A 36 -11.13 11.33 -13.30
C ASN A 36 -9.83 10.78 -12.68
N LEU A 37 -8.75 10.67 -13.45
CA LEU A 37 -7.44 10.25 -12.96
C LEU A 37 -6.87 11.24 -11.93
N ARG A 38 -7.01 12.54 -12.19
CA ARG A 38 -6.55 13.60 -11.28
C ARG A 38 -7.33 13.62 -9.97
N SER A 39 -8.65 13.51 -10.02
CA SER A 39 -9.48 13.45 -8.82
C SER A 39 -9.19 12.20 -7.98
N LEU A 40 -8.99 11.05 -8.62
CA LEU A 40 -8.58 9.82 -7.94
C LEU A 40 -7.22 9.95 -7.26
N ALA A 41 -6.25 10.59 -7.93
CA ALA A 41 -4.92 10.85 -7.36
C ALA A 41 -4.99 11.79 -6.14
N ILE A 42 -5.79 12.86 -6.22
CA ILE A 42 -5.98 13.80 -5.10
C ILE A 42 -6.63 13.08 -3.90
N LEU A 43 -7.65 12.26 -4.14
CA LEU A 43 -8.29 11.47 -3.09
C LEU A 43 -7.33 10.46 -2.46
N ALA A 44 -6.53 9.76 -3.27
CA ALA A 44 -5.53 8.83 -2.77
C ALA A 44 -4.49 9.54 -1.88
N VAL A 45 -3.96 10.68 -2.34
CA VAL A 45 -3.01 11.48 -1.55
C VAL A 45 -3.67 12.01 -0.27
N GLY A 46 -4.89 12.53 -0.36
CA GLY A 46 -5.66 12.99 0.80
C GLY A 46 -5.91 11.88 1.83
N PHE A 47 -6.22 10.67 1.36
CA PHE A 47 -6.42 9.50 2.22
C PHE A 47 -5.12 9.08 2.93
N VAL A 48 -3.98 9.05 2.22
CA VAL A 48 -2.68 8.76 2.82
C VAL A 48 -2.32 9.82 3.87
N LEU A 49 -2.48 11.10 3.54
CA LEU A 49 -2.23 12.21 4.48
C LEU A 49 -3.15 12.14 5.70
N ALA A 50 -4.43 11.83 5.52
CA ALA A 50 -5.38 11.69 6.62
C ALA A 50 -4.97 10.56 7.58
N ASN A 51 -4.51 9.41 7.05
CA ASN A 51 -4.00 8.33 7.89
C ASN A 51 -2.73 8.73 8.65
N ILE A 52 -1.79 9.41 7.98
CA ILE A 52 -0.58 9.93 8.62
C ILE A 52 -0.93 10.92 9.74
N VAL A 53 -1.84 11.86 9.49
CA VAL A 53 -2.28 12.84 10.48
C VAL A 53 -2.98 12.15 11.64
N LYS A 54 -3.82 11.15 11.37
CA LYS A 54 -4.46 10.34 12.42
C LYS A 54 -3.43 9.64 13.31
N ASP A 55 -2.43 9.00 12.70
CA ASP A 55 -1.39 8.24 13.41
C ASP A 55 -0.39 9.13 14.18
N ILE A 56 -0.28 10.41 13.80
CA ILE A 56 0.55 11.39 14.51
C ILE A 56 -0.23 12.06 15.64
N TRP A 57 -1.50 12.43 15.40
CA TRP A 57 -2.24 13.36 16.26
C TRP A 57 -3.17 12.66 17.25
N PHE A 58 -3.85 11.59 16.82
CA PHE A 58 -4.80 10.84 17.66
C PHE A 58 -4.20 9.59 18.29
N HIS A 59 -2.95 9.23 17.95
CA HIS A 59 -2.32 8.04 18.52
C HIS A 59 -1.85 8.30 19.96
N PRO A 60 -2.20 7.44 20.94
CA PRO A 60 -1.78 7.58 22.35
C PRO A 60 -0.25 7.54 22.55
N LEU A 61 0.49 7.16 21.51
CA LEU A 61 1.96 7.08 21.48
C LEU A 61 2.63 8.39 20.98
N ARG A 62 1.87 9.49 20.82
CA ARG A 62 2.42 10.81 20.41
C ARG A 62 3.48 11.35 21.38
N LYS A 63 3.34 11.04 22.67
CA LYS A 63 4.27 11.47 23.74
C LYS A 63 5.65 10.81 23.66
N VAL A 64 5.78 9.72 22.89
CA VAL A 64 7.03 8.98 22.78
C VAL A 64 7.99 9.71 21.84
N PRO A 65 9.22 10.05 22.28
CA PRO A 65 10.22 10.66 21.44
C PRO A 65 10.70 9.67 20.36
N GLY A 66 11.06 10.16 19.18
CA GLY A 66 11.50 9.32 18.07
C GLY A 66 11.71 10.12 16.79
N PRO A 67 12.45 9.55 15.81
CA PRO A 67 12.74 10.23 14.56
C PRO A 67 11.44 10.45 13.76
N PHE A 68 11.32 11.62 13.14
CA PHE A 68 10.10 12.02 12.43
C PHE A 68 9.70 10.99 11.35
N LEU A 69 10.69 10.43 10.65
CA LEU A 69 10.48 9.40 9.63
C LEU A 69 9.86 8.11 10.19
N ALA A 70 10.18 7.73 11.43
CA ALA A 70 9.56 6.56 12.09
C ALA A 70 8.13 6.84 12.56
N LYS A 71 7.75 8.11 12.75
CA LYS A 71 6.38 8.51 13.10
C LYS A 71 5.45 8.49 11.90
N VAL A 72 5.99 8.75 10.72
CA VAL A 72 5.21 8.94 9.47
C VAL A 72 5.08 7.64 8.68
N SER A 73 6.11 6.79 8.65
CA SER A 73 6.08 5.63 7.73
C SER A 73 6.82 4.40 8.24
N GLN A 74 6.22 3.24 7.99
CA GLN A 74 6.88 1.94 8.09
C GLN A 74 8.03 1.77 7.10
N ALA A 75 8.04 2.56 6.00
CA ALA A 75 9.08 2.51 4.99
C ALA A 75 10.46 2.91 5.55
N TRP A 76 10.52 3.80 6.54
CA TRP A 76 11.77 4.17 7.20
C TRP A 76 12.45 2.94 7.81
N ARG A 77 11.68 2.12 8.53
CA ARG A 77 12.14 0.87 9.12
C ARG A 77 12.56 -0.13 8.05
N ASN A 78 11.72 -0.36 7.04
CA ASN A 78 12.03 -1.30 5.97
C ASN A 78 13.33 -0.92 5.25
N GLN A 79 13.53 0.36 4.96
CA GLN A 79 14.76 0.86 4.35
C GLN A 79 16.00 0.57 5.21
N ARG A 80 15.90 0.66 6.54
CA ARG A 80 17.02 0.33 7.46
C ARG A 80 17.24 -1.18 7.59
N TYR A 81 16.18 -1.97 7.55
CA TYR A 81 16.28 -3.43 7.47
C TYR A 81 16.98 -3.89 6.19
N PHE A 82 16.58 -3.35 5.03
CA PHE A 82 17.24 -3.68 3.76
C PHE A 82 18.71 -3.26 3.71
N ARG A 83 19.09 -2.23 4.48
CA ARG A 83 20.49 -1.82 4.65
C ARG A 83 21.27 -2.66 5.66
N GLY A 84 20.60 -3.50 6.45
CA GLY A 84 21.22 -4.29 7.52
C GLY A 84 21.65 -3.49 8.75
N THR A 85 21.38 -2.17 8.80
CA THR A 85 21.84 -1.27 9.89
C THR A 85 20.82 -1.14 11.02
N TRP A 86 19.74 -1.93 11.00
CA TRP A 86 18.60 -1.76 11.90
C TRP A 86 19.00 -1.78 13.38
N HIS A 87 19.83 -2.73 13.79
CA HIS A 87 20.23 -2.88 15.19
C HIS A 87 21.03 -1.67 15.69
N ASP A 88 21.99 -1.19 14.89
CA ASP A 88 22.80 -0.01 15.22
C ASP A 88 21.97 1.27 15.24
N ASP A 89 21.05 1.41 14.29
CA ASP A 89 20.13 2.55 14.21
C ASP A 89 19.23 2.61 15.47
N VAL A 90 18.66 1.47 15.89
CA VAL A 90 17.83 1.39 17.11
C VAL A 90 18.66 1.68 18.36
N LEU A 91 19.88 1.14 18.45
CA LEU A 91 20.78 1.42 19.56
C LEU A 91 21.13 2.91 19.64
N GLY A 92 21.45 3.54 18.50
CA GLY A 92 21.70 4.97 18.40
C GLY A 92 20.49 5.81 18.81
N LEU A 93 19.28 5.37 18.45
CA LEU A 93 18.04 6.02 18.89
C LEU A 93 17.85 5.96 20.40
N HIS A 94 18.09 4.79 21.03
CA HIS A 94 18.02 4.66 22.47
C HIS A 94 19.07 5.50 23.19
N ARG A 95 20.28 5.64 22.62
CA ARG A 95 21.31 6.55 23.14
C ARG A 95 20.89 8.01 23.07
N LYS A 96 20.16 8.41 22.02
CA LYS A 96 19.75 9.81 21.78
C LYS A 96 18.49 10.22 22.52
N TYR A 97 17.47 9.36 22.52
CA TYR A 97 16.12 9.66 23.04
C TYR A 97 15.82 8.96 24.36
N GLY A 98 16.69 8.05 24.81
CA GLY A 98 16.59 7.36 26.09
C GLY A 98 15.89 6.01 26.01
N ARG A 99 15.31 5.59 27.14
CA ARG A 99 14.78 4.23 27.32
C ARG A 99 13.59 3.89 26.44
N VAL A 100 12.81 4.86 25.95
CA VAL A 100 11.59 4.60 25.16
C VAL A 100 11.64 5.41 23.86
N VAL A 101 11.63 4.73 22.73
CA VAL A 101 11.75 5.36 21.40
C VAL A 101 10.73 4.78 20.41
N ARG A 102 10.11 5.65 19.62
CA ARG A 102 9.17 5.24 18.56
C ARG A 102 9.95 4.81 17.33
N ILE A 103 9.83 3.53 16.95
CA ILE A 103 10.55 2.92 15.82
C ILE A 103 9.68 2.74 14.58
N ALA A 104 8.35 2.81 14.76
CA ALA A 104 7.38 2.77 13.68
C ALA A 104 6.07 3.46 14.12
N PRO A 105 5.12 3.74 13.19
CA PRO A 105 3.88 4.44 13.52
C PRO A 105 3.13 3.74 14.66
N ASN A 106 3.04 2.41 14.63
CA ASN A 106 2.31 1.63 15.63
C ASN A 106 3.23 0.81 16.55
N GLU A 107 4.53 1.14 16.61
CA GLU A 107 5.51 0.34 17.36
C GLU A 107 6.53 1.21 18.09
N VAL A 108 6.82 0.81 19.32
CA VAL A 108 7.75 1.49 20.23
C VAL A 108 8.72 0.47 20.76
N SER A 109 10.00 0.83 20.72
CA SER A 109 11.05 0.07 21.38
C SER A 109 11.30 0.67 22.75
N PHE A 110 11.38 -0.17 23.77
CA PHE A 110 11.68 0.25 25.13
C PHE A 110 12.74 -0.66 25.76
N VAL A 111 13.61 -0.05 26.56
CA VAL A 111 14.67 -0.71 27.33
C VAL A 111 14.41 -0.41 28.79
N ASP A 112 13.57 -1.24 29.41
CA ASP A 112 13.22 -1.13 30.83
C ASP A 112 13.03 -2.52 31.45
N GLU A 113 13.69 -2.77 32.57
CA GLU A 113 13.69 -4.07 33.25
C GLU A 113 12.30 -4.41 33.82
N GLY A 114 11.59 -3.41 34.36
CA GLY A 114 10.22 -3.56 34.86
C GLY A 114 9.21 -3.80 33.74
N GLY A 115 9.34 -3.08 32.63
CA GLY A 115 8.55 -3.29 31.42
C GLY A 115 8.74 -4.69 30.83
N LEU A 116 9.98 -5.16 30.74
CA LEU A 116 10.29 -6.49 30.22
C LEU A 116 9.68 -7.57 31.13
N ARG A 117 9.80 -7.42 32.45
CA ARG A 117 9.18 -8.35 33.41
C ARG A 117 7.65 -8.26 33.41
N SER A 118 7.05 -7.11 33.13
CA SER A 118 5.59 -7.01 32.97
C SER A 118 5.09 -7.65 31.68
N LEU A 119 5.92 -7.74 30.64
CA LEU A 119 5.53 -8.25 29.32
C LEU A 119 5.86 -9.74 29.18
N TYR A 120 6.99 -10.18 29.71
CA TYR A 120 7.46 -11.57 29.70
C TYR A 120 7.29 -12.28 31.05
N GLY A 121 6.71 -11.61 32.04
CA GLY A 121 6.41 -12.20 33.35
C GLY A 121 5.37 -13.30 33.25
N HIS A 122 5.57 -14.36 34.03
CA HIS A 122 4.66 -15.48 34.10
C HIS A 122 3.31 -15.01 34.69
N GLY A 123 2.20 -15.28 33.98
CA GLY A 123 0.84 -14.98 34.46
C GLY A 123 0.01 -14.02 33.60
N LYS A 124 0.54 -13.45 32.51
CA LYS A 124 -0.25 -12.63 31.58
C LYS A 124 -0.66 -13.40 30.31
N GLN A 125 -1.95 -13.32 29.98
CA GLN A 125 -2.52 -13.75 28.70
C GLN A 125 -2.16 -12.70 27.64
N ILE A 126 -0.97 -12.80 27.06
CA ILE A 126 -0.65 -12.07 25.83
C ILE A 126 -1.04 -12.97 24.67
N SER A 127 -2.07 -12.57 23.93
CA SER A 127 -2.49 -13.26 22.71
C SER A 127 -1.37 -13.16 21.68
N LYS A 128 -0.61 -14.23 21.51
CA LYS A 128 0.28 -14.36 20.35
C LYS A 128 -0.60 -14.41 19.10
N ALA A 129 -0.15 -13.80 18.00
CA ALA A 129 -0.82 -13.95 16.72
C ALA A 129 -1.03 -15.44 16.42
N SER A 130 -2.12 -15.77 15.72
CA SER A 130 -2.49 -17.15 15.38
C SER A 130 -1.26 -17.93 14.89
N PRO A 131 -1.05 -19.16 15.38
CA PRO A 131 -0.11 -20.07 14.75
C PRO A 131 -0.42 -20.15 13.25
N TRP A 132 0.62 -20.19 12.43
CA TRP A 132 0.49 -20.33 10.98
C TRP A 132 -0.35 -21.58 10.66
N ASN A 133 -1.44 -21.40 9.91
CA ASN A 133 -2.29 -22.49 9.43
C ASN A 133 -2.04 -22.70 7.93
N PRO A 134 -1.41 -23.80 7.48
CA PRO A 134 -1.16 -24.06 6.06
C PRO A 134 -2.40 -24.35 5.20
N GLY A 135 -3.58 -24.46 5.81
CA GLY A 135 -4.76 -25.09 5.19
C GLY A 135 -5.87 -24.17 4.70
N GLU A 136 -5.61 -22.88 4.49
CA GLU A 136 -6.58 -21.90 3.98
C GLU A 136 -6.08 -21.23 2.69
#